data_AF-A0A3C1YSH2-F1
#
_entry.id   AF-A0A3C1YSH2-F1
#
_cell.length_a   1.000
_cell.length_b   1.000
_cell.length_c   1.000
_cell.angle_alpha   90.00
_cell.angle_beta   90.00
_cell.angle_gamma   90.00
#
_symmetry.space_group_name_H-M   'P 1'
#
loop_
_entity.id
_entity.type
_entity.pdbx_description
1 polymer ?
#
loop_
_entity_poly.entity_id
_entity_poly.type
_entity_poly.pdbx_seq_one_letter_code
_entity_poly.pdbx_strand_id
1 'polypeptide(L)'
;MSREVREKIGLFCNVETEAVIEGRDVETIYELPLHFEKEGLDKIVLEKLNIKANKADLRKWTRFVHRVKEPKDRVTIGFVGKYTELKDAYKSITESFIHAGAENDVAVDVKWIRAEELDGHNVQELLGDISGLLVA
;
A
#
# COMPACT_ATOMS: atom_id res chain seq x y z
N MET A 1 19.55 8.63 4.23
CA MET A 1 19.99 9.99 4.67
C MET A 1 21.25 9.91 5.52
N SER A 2 22.28 10.72 5.23
CA SER A 2 23.52 10.76 6.03
C SER A 2 23.28 11.43 7.39
N ARG A 3 24.15 11.14 8.36
CA ARG A 3 24.09 11.74 9.70
C ARG A 3 24.21 13.26 9.65
N GLU A 4 25.13 13.78 8.84
CA GLU A 4 25.35 15.23 8.67
C GLU A 4 24.07 15.96 8.21
N VAL A 5 23.31 15.37 7.28
CA VAL A 5 22.04 15.95 6.82
C VAL A 5 21.01 15.94 7.95
N ARG A 6 20.93 14.89 8.76
CA ARG A 6 20.04 14.84 9.93
C ARG A 6 20.38 15.90 10.95
N GLU A 7 21.66 16.07 11.29
CA GLU A 7 22.12 17.08 12.25
C GLU A 7 21.79 18.50 11.76
N LYS A 8 21.96 18.77 10.46
CA LYS A 8 21.61 20.05 9.84
C LYS A 8 20.11 20.34 9.92
N ILE A 9 19.26 19.35 9.60
CA ILE A 9 17.80 19.49 9.71
C ILE A 9 17.39 19.68 11.18
N GLY A 10 17.95 18.88 12.09
CA GLY A 10 17.70 18.99 13.53
C GLY A 10 18.04 20.38 14.07
N LEU A 11 19.18 20.92 13.67
CA LEU A 11 19.62 22.26 14.02
C LEU A 11 18.66 23.36 13.51
N PHE A 12 18.26 23.30 12.22
CA PHE A 12 17.39 24.34 11.64
C PHE A 12 15.94 24.26 12.09
N CYS A 13 15.46 23.07 12.43
CA CYS A 13 14.08 22.85 12.87
C CYS A 13 13.92 22.82 14.40
N ASN A 14 15.02 22.97 15.15
CA ASN A 14 15.04 22.86 16.61
C ASN A 14 14.42 21.53 17.11
N VAL A 15 14.82 20.42 16.49
CA VAL A 15 14.43 19.06 16.86
C VAL A 15 15.67 18.21 17.12
N GLU A 16 15.54 17.22 17.99
CA GLU A 16 16.61 16.24 18.24
C GLU A 16 16.99 15.53 16.93
N THR A 17 18.27 15.26 16.74
CA THR A 17 18.78 14.67 15.48
C THR A 17 18.17 13.28 15.25
N GLU A 18 17.95 12.53 16.33
CA GLU A 18 17.31 11.23 16.35
C GLU A 18 15.83 11.31 15.93
N ALA A 19 15.16 12.44 16.17
CA ALA A 19 13.78 12.70 15.77
C ALA A 19 13.65 13.14 14.29
N VAL A 20 14.75 13.23 13.55
CA VAL A 20 14.74 13.46 12.10
C VAL A 20 14.61 12.12 11.38
N ILE A 21 13.38 11.79 10.98
CA ILE A 21 13.00 10.51 10.38
C ILE A 21 12.97 10.59 8.85
N GLU A 22 13.59 9.62 8.17
CA GLU A 22 13.61 9.56 6.71
C GLU A 22 12.31 8.97 6.14
N GLY A 23 11.48 9.80 5.52
CA GLY A 23 10.32 9.36 4.73
C GLY A 23 10.74 9.00 3.30
N ARG A 24 11.15 7.75 3.07
CA ARG A 24 11.57 7.28 1.75
C ARG A 24 10.38 6.94 0.86
N ASP A 25 10.53 7.14 -0.43
CA ASP A 25 9.64 6.55 -1.42
C ASP A 25 9.77 5.02 -1.36
N VAL A 26 8.62 4.35 -1.32
CA VAL A 26 8.49 2.90 -1.20
C VAL A 26 7.62 2.37 -2.34
N GLU A 27 7.77 1.10 -2.69
CA GLU A 27 7.00 0.49 -3.77
C GLU A 27 5.53 0.31 -3.37
N THR A 28 5.28 0.05 -2.09
CA THR A 28 3.92 0.00 -1.54
C THR A 28 3.81 0.70 -0.18
N ILE A 29 2.67 1.34 0.06
CA ILE A 29 2.39 2.05 1.32
C ILE A 29 2.54 1.16 2.56
N TYR A 30 2.38 -0.16 2.42
CA TYR A 30 2.51 -1.10 3.53
C TYR A 30 3.97 -1.32 3.97
N GLU A 31 4.96 -0.89 3.19
CA GLU A 31 6.37 -0.90 3.61
C GLU A 31 6.67 0.20 4.64
N LEU A 32 5.93 1.31 4.62
CA LEU A 32 6.20 2.48 5.49
C LEU A 32 6.29 2.11 6.97
N PRO A 33 5.37 1.32 7.58
CA PRO A 33 5.52 0.90 8.96
C PRO A 33 6.84 0.17 9.27
N LEU A 34 7.34 -0.65 8.33
CA LEU A 34 8.62 -1.36 8.49
C LEU A 34 9.82 -0.41 8.39
N HIS A 35 9.72 0.60 7.53
CA HIS A 35 10.75 1.64 7.43
C HIS A 35 10.78 2.52 8.67
N PHE A 36 9.63 2.94 9.17
CA PHE A 36 9.54 3.77 10.36
C PHE A 36 9.97 3.06 11.65
N GLU A 37 9.73 1.74 11.79
CA GLU A 37 10.30 0.96 12.90
C GLU A 37 11.83 0.91 12.83
N LYS A 38 12.40 0.73 11.63
CA LYS A 38 13.87 0.77 11.44
C LYS A 38 14.47 2.12 11.76
N GLU A 39 13.75 3.21 11.48
CA GLU A 39 14.15 4.58 11.83
C GLU A 39 13.89 4.92 13.31
N GLY A 40 13.23 4.05 14.07
CA GLY A 40 12.98 4.23 15.51
C GLY A 40 11.88 5.23 15.85
N LEU A 41 11.00 5.57 14.89
CA LEU A 41 9.91 6.52 15.10
C LEU A 41 8.99 6.11 16.26
N ASP A 42 8.65 4.82 16.33
CA ASP A 42 7.79 4.25 17.37
C ASP A 42 8.40 4.46 18.77
N LYS A 43 9.69 4.22 18.94
CA LYS A 43 10.41 4.41 20.21
C LYS A 43 10.40 5.87 20.64
N ILE A 44 10.70 6.79 19.71
CA ILE A 44 10.72 8.22 19.98
C ILE A 44 9.35 8.70 20.43
N VAL A 45 8.28 8.26 19.76
CA VAL A 45 6.90 8.59 20.14
C VAL A 45 6.58 8.05 21.53
N LEU A 46 6.92 6.80 21.84
CA LEU A 46 6.69 6.18 23.15
C LEU A 46 7.45 6.91 24.28
N GLU A 47 8.71 7.27 24.05
CA GLU A 47 9.54 7.99 25.01
C GLU A 47 9.00 9.40 25.28
N LYS A 48 8.68 10.16 24.22
CA LYS A 48 8.13 11.53 24.35
C LYS A 48 6.76 11.56 25.03
N LEU A 49 5.95 10.51 24.86
CA LEU A 49 4.65 10.38 25.50
C LEU A 49 4.70 9.65 26.86
N ASN A 50 5.89 9.22 27.31
CA ASN A 50 6.08 8.44 28.54
C ASN A 50 5.20 7.17 28.59
N ILE A 51 5.03 6.50 27.45
CA ILE A 51 4.26 5.26 27.32
C ILE A 51 5.21 4.08 27.36
N LYS A 52 4.98 3.15 28.30
CA LYS A 52 5.71 1.88 28.35
C LYS A 52 5.01 0.86 27.45
N ALA A 53 5.72 0.39 26.42
CA ALA A 53 5.24 -0.65 25.53
C ALA A 53 6.37 -1.65 25.23
N ASN A 54 5.98 -2.88 24.90
CA ASN A 54 6.92 -3.88 24.39
C ASN A 54 7.25 -3.60 22.93
N LYS A 55 8.35 -4.18 22.44
CA LYS A 55 8.67 -4.13 21.00
C LYS A 55 7.51 -4.69 20.18
N ALA A 56 7.13 -4.00 19.10
CA ALA A 56 6.09 -4.45 18.19
C ALA A 56 6.47 -5.77 17.50
N ASP A 57 5.55 -6.73 17.50
CA ASP A 57 5.68 -7.95 16.69
C ASP A 57 5.15 -7.70 15.27
N LEU A 58 6.08 -7.43 14.35
CA LEU A 58 5.76 -7.12 12.96
C LEU A 58 5.74 -8.36 12.05
N ARG A 59 5.88 -9.60 12.57
CA ARG A 59 5.99 -10.81 11.74
C ARG A 59 4.81 -10.99 10.78
N LYS A 60 3.58 -10.72 11.24
CA LYS A 60 2.38 -10.78 10.38
C LYS A 60 2.44 -9.71 9.28
N TRP A 61 2.84 -8.49 9.63
CA TRP A 61 2.94 -7.37 8.70
C TRP A 61 4.03 -7.58 7.66
N THR A 62 5.21 -8.05 8.08
CA THR A 62 6.30 -8.40 7.16
C THR A 62 5.87 -9.47 6.16
N ARG A 63 5.13 -10.51 6.59
CA ARG A 63 4.58 -11.50 5.66
C ARG A 63 3.55 -10.90 4.70
N PHE A 64 2.68 -10.03 5.19
CA PHE A 64 1.71 -9.33 4.34
C PHE A 64 2.40 -8.49 3.26
N VAL A 65 3.38 -7.66 3.64
CA VAL A 65 4.16 -6.85 2.71
C VAL A 65 4.87 -7.72 1.68
N HIS A 66 5.48 -8.82 2.11
CA HIS A 66 6.11 -9.78 1.19
C HIS A 66 5.11 -10.29 0.14
N ARG A 67 3.91 -10.71 0.54
CA ARG A 67 2.91 -11.23 -0.41
C ARG A 67 2.33 -10.17 -1.33
N VAL A 68 2.30 -8.90 -0.89
CA VAL A 68 1.94 -7.78 -1.78
C VAL A 68 3.01 -7.58 -2.85
N LYS A 69 4.29 -7.66 -2.49
CA LYS A 69 5.42 -7.40 -3.41
C LYS A 69 5.76 -8.58 -4.31
N GLU A 70 5.73 -9.78 -3.74
CA GLU A 70 6.16 -11.03 -4.35
C GLU A 70 5.07 -12.12 -4.16
N PRO A 71 3.91 -11.97 -4.81
CA PRO A 71 2.86 -12.98 -4.80
C PRO A 71 3.27 -14.20 -5.65
N LYS A 72 2.73 -15.38 -5.32
CA LYS A 72 3.00 -16.61 -6.09
C LYS A 72 2.26 -16.67 -7.42
N ASP A 73 1.01 -16.25 -7.40
CA ASP A 73 0.12 -16.31 -8.56
C ASP A 73 -0.51 -14.94 -8.84
N ARG A 74 -1.20 -14.83 -9.98
CA ARG A 74 -1.92 -13.61 -10.38
C ARG A 74 -3.29 -13.96 -10.92
N VAL A 75 -4.27 -13.08 -10.69
CA VAL A 75 -5.64 -13.21 -11.21
C VAL A 75 -6.12 -11.87 -11.74
N THR A 76 -6.76 -11.89 -12.91
CA THR A 76 -7.33 -10.68 -13.52
C THR A 76 -8.79 -10.53 -13.10
N ILE A 77 -9.14 -9.40 -12.49
CA ILE A 77 -10.51 -9.05 -12.12
C ILE A 77 -10.94 -7.82 -12.92
N GLY A 78 -12.03 -7.94 -13.67
CA GLY A 78 -12.67 -6.81 -14.33
C GLY A 78 -13.38 -5.91 -13.32
N PHE A 79 -13.17 -4.61 -13.42
CA PHE A 79 -13.87 -3.59 -12.66
C PHE A 79 -14.64 -2.70 -13.63
N VAL A 80 -15.97 -2.74 -13.57
CA VAL A 80 -16.85 -1.90 -14.37
C VAL A 80 -17.36 -0.76 -13.50
N GLY A 81 -17.10 0.48 -13.92
CA GLY A 81 -17.60 1.66 -13.24
C GLY A 81 -17.81 2.85 -14.17
N LYS A 82 -18.49 3.89 -13.65
CA LYS A 82 -18.78 5.11 -14.42
C LYS A 82 -17.56 6.02 -14.59
N TYR A 83 -16.76 6.15 -13.53
CA TYR A 83 -15.61 7.06 -13.45
C TYR A 83 -14.26 6.32 -13.33
N THR A 84 -13.95 5.41 -14.25
CA THR A 84 -12.72 4.60 -14.15
C THR A 84 -11.42 5.40 -14.35
N GLU A 85 -11.50 6.61 -14.90
CA GLU A 85 -10.36 7.53 -15.02
C GLU A 85 -9.89 8.06 -13.66
N LEU A 86 -10.81 8.19 -12.69
CA LEU A 86 -10.50 8.59 -11.32
C LEU A 86 -10.46 7.37 -10.41
N LYS A 87 -9.34 6.63 -10.47
CA LYS A 87 -9.13 5.43 -9.65
C LYS A 87 -9.30 5.68 -8.15
N ASP A 88 -9.00 6.90 -7.69
CA ASP A 88 -9.16 7.30 -6.29
C ASP A 88 -10.62 7.28 -5.81
N ALA A 89 -11.60 7.46 -6.71
CA ALA A 89 -13.02 7.32 -6.37
C ALA A 89 -13.35 5.90 -5.86
N TYR A 90 -12.53 4.91 -6.23
CA TYR A 90 -12.67 3.51 -5.86
C TYR A 90 -11.50 3.01 -5.01
N LYS A 91 -10.82 3.91 -4.29
CA LYS A 91 -9.65 3.56 -3.48
C LYS A 91 -9.93 2.41 -2.53
N SER A 92 -11.03 2.47 -1.77
CA SER A 92 -11.39 1.41 -0.82
C SER A 92 -11.63 0.05 -1.48
N ILE A 93 -12.16 0.03 -2.72
CA ILE A 93 -12.36 -1.23 -3.46
C ILE A 93 -11.02 -1.76 -3.99
N THR A 94 -10.16 -0.86 -4.48
CA THR A 94 -8.81 -1.25 -4.93
C THR A 94 -7.97 -1.81 -3.78
N GLU A 95 -8.05 -1.18 -2.60
CA GLU A 95 -7.35 -1.67 -1.39
C GLU A 95 -7.89 -3.02 -0.92
N SER A 96 -9.20 -3.28 -1.03
CA SER A 96 -9.75 -4.58 -0.62
C SER A 96 -9.24 -5.72 -1.50
N PHE A 97 -9.03 -5.48 -2.80
CA PHE A 97 -8.38 -6.45 -3.69
C PHE A 97 -6.92 -6.73 -3.29
N ILE A 98 -6.15 -5.69 -2.94
CA ILE A 98 -4.77 -5.87 -2.49
C ILE A 98 -4.72 -6.69 -1.20
N HIS A 99 -5.59 -6.37 -0.23
CA HIS A 99 -5.67 -7.10 1.03
C HIS A 99 -6.09 -8.56 0.84
N ALA A 100 -7.11 -8.81 0.01
CA ALA A 100 -7.57 -10.16 -0.32
C ALA A 100 -6.48 -10.94 -1.05
N GLY A 101 -5.80 -10.32 -2.00
CA GLY A 101 -4.69 -10.92 -2.74
C GLY A 101 -3.54 -11.32 -1.83
N ALA A 102 -3.10 -10.42 -0.96
CA ALA A 102 -2.03 -10.67 0.00
C ALA A 102 -2.39 -11.78 1.02
N GLU A 103 -3.66 -11.90 1.44
CA GLU A 103 -4.06 -13.01 2.32
C GLU A 103 -3.97 -14.36 1.58
N ASN A 104 -4.28 -14.39 0.28
CA ASN A 104 -4.28 -15.59 -0.56
C ASN A 104 -2.94 -15.87 -1.28
N ASP A 105 -1.94 -14.99 -1.14
CA ASP A 105 -0.65 -15.09 -1.85
C ASP A 105 -0.79 -14.97 -3.39
N VAL A 106 -1.76 -14.15 -3.84
CA VAL A 106 -2.11 -13.91 -5.24
C VAL A 106 -2.23 -12.42 -5.52
N ALA A 107 -1.60 -11.90 -6.58
CA ALA A 107 -1.83 -10.52 -7.02
C ALA A 107 -3.16 -10.41 -7.78
N VAL A 108 -3.97 -9.41 -7.43
CA VAL A 108 -5.19 -9.07 -8.17
C VAL A 108 -4.89 -7.96 -9.18
N ASP A 109 -4.87 -8.31 -10.46
CA ASP A 109 -4.70 -7.38 -11.56
C ASP A 109 -6.07 -6.83 -11.98
N VAL A 110 -6.29 -5.54 -11.75
CA VAL A 110 -7.58 -4.91 -12.03
C VAL A 110 -7.64 -4.41 -13.47
N LYS A 111 -8.52 -5.01 -14.28
CA LYS A 111 -8.87 -4.54 -15.62
C LYS A 111 -10.01 -3.54 -15.52
N TRP A 112 -9.71 -2.27 -15.70
CA TRP A 112 -10.69 -1.18 -15.60
C TRP A 112 -11.49 -1.07 -16.89
N ILE A 113 -12.81 -1.06 -16.77
CA ILE A 113 -13.75 -1.02 -17.90
C ILE A 113 -14.77 0.08 -17.64
N ARG A 114 -14.94 0.99 -18.62
CA ARG A 114 -15.97 2.01 -18.54
C ARG A 114 -17.31 1.38 -18.81
N ALA A 115 -18.27 1.61 -17.92
CA ALA A 115 -19.63 1.12 -18.11
C ALA A 115 -20.27 1.62 -19.43
N GLU A 116 -19.90 2.83 -19.86
CA GLU A 116 -20.38 3.46 -21.10
C GLU A 116 -19.82 2.83 -22.39
N GLU A 117 -18.68 2.15 -22.29
CA GLU A 117 -18.03 1.50 -23.44
C GLU A 117 -18.52 0.08 -23.66
N LEU A 118 -19.31 -0.48 -22.73
CA LEU A 118 -19.72 -1.88 -22.79
C LEU A 118 -21.09 -2.01 -23.49
N ASP A 119 -21.13 -2.82 -24.55
CA ASP A 119 -22.35 -3.14 -25.28
C ASP A 119 -22.44 -4.63 -25.59
N GLY A 120 -23.56 -5.07 -26.18
CA GLY A 120 -23.79 -6.49 -26.49
C GLY A 120 -22.82 -7.09 -27.52
N HIS A 121 -22.08 -6.27 -28.26
CA HIS A 121 -21.18 -6.70 -29.34
C HIS A 121 -19.72 -6.83 -28.88
N ASN A 122 -19.32 -6.11 -27.83
CA ASN A 122 -17.94 -6.09 -27.34
C ASN A 122 -17.69 -6.83 -26.01
N VAL A 123 -18.73 -7.44 -25.42
CA VAL A 123 -18.62 -8.18 -24.14
C VAL A 123 -17.49 -9.21 -24.16
N GLN A 124 -17.43 -10.03 -25.21
CA GLN A 124 -16.44 -11.11 -25.31
C GLN A 124 -15.01 -10.57 -25.43
N GLU A 125 -14.84 -9.43 -26.10
CA GLU A 125 -13.54 -8.78 -26.26
C GLU A 125 -13.07 -8.15 -24.95
N LEU A 126 -13.97 -7.45 -24.24
CA LEU A 126 -13.61 -6.72 -23.02
C LEU A 126 -13.55 -7.60 -21.78
N LEU A 127 -14.36 -8.66 -21.70
CA LEU A 127 -14.50 -9.51 -20.50
C LEU A 127 -13.99 -10.94 -20.71
N GLY A 128 -13.55 -11.33 -21.90
CA GLY A 128 -13.19 -12.72 -22.21
C GLY A 128 -11.96 -13.26 -21.47
N ASP A 129 -11.12 -12.38 -20.94
CA ASP A 129 -9.83 -12.66 -20.30
C ASP A 129 -9.83 -12.45 -18.78
N ILE A 130 -10.96 -12.07 -18.19
CA ILE A 130 -11.08 -11.87 -16.74
C ILE A 130 -11.53 -13.15 -16.04
N SER A 131 -11.08 -13.33 -14.80
CA SER A 131 -11.48 -14.44 -13.93
C SER A 131 -12.65 -14.08 -13.01
N GLY A 132 -13.01 -12.81 -12.93
CA GLY A 132 -14.13 -12.31 -12.15
C GLY A 132 -14.48 -10.87 -12.52
N LEU A 133 -15.69 -10.44 -12.17
CA LEU A 133 -16.23 -9.13 -12.51
C LEU A 133 -16.82 -8.45 -11.25
N LEU A 134 -16.43 -7.20 -11.01
CA LEU A 134 -17.03 -6.32 -10.01
C LEU A 134 -17.67 -5.13 -10.72
N VAL A 135 -18.90 -4.79 -10.32
CA VAL A 135 -19.67 -3.65 -10.86
C VAL A 135 -19.93 -2.65 -9.74
N ALA A 136 -19.59 -1.38 -9.97
CA ALA A 136 -19.71 -0.28 -8.99
C ALA A 136 -20.26 1.02 -9.62
#